data_AF-B1Y482-F1
#
_entry.id   AF-B1Y482-F1
#
_cell.length_a   1.000
_cell.length_b   1.000
_cell.length_c   1.000
_cell.angle_alpha   90.00
_cell.angle_beta   90.00
_cell.angle_gamma   90.00
#
_symmetry.space_group_name_H-M   'P 1'
#
loop_
_entity.id
_entity.type
_entity.pdbx_description
1 polymer ?
#
loop_
_entity_poly.entity_id
_entity_poly.type
_entity_poly.pdbx_seq_one_letter_code
_entity_poly.pdbx_strand_id
1 'polypeptide(L)'
;MKLRLAALAAMMVIGAAPAHAVSSSSASFTDITFQLVDLNPLDALTPYLTFINGSSAASTVSTNVSLNDPDTGSDGGSNTKTGVRSTTSKSSSQDFGATTANASVVGNNATTLNGAGTYTSALSSVSASGSAYSPTAGGYASYSATAQVPNYWYSSNFLLSANTILIVTANGAASAQNSVGYDGLTGSSENSYAQLSFNLSGSGPSGSGSQGASDSISLYNYYWYGTGAQSDARVMGGAFTNLSNVDLYGTLSLQATVSGDSSVVSLPAPVPEPESYAMMLAGLGAIGAMARRRKQK
;
A
#
# COMPACT_ATOMS: atom_id res chain seq x y z
N MET A 1 -57.89 11.18 -7.69
CA MET A 1 -56.54 11.80 -7.60
C MET A 1 -55.98 11.91 -6.17
N LYS A 2 -56.33 11.02 -5.21
CA LYS A 2 -55.93 11.16 -3.78
C LYS A 2 -55.48 9.85 -3.11
N LEU A 3 -54.71 9.00 -3.81
CA LEU A 3 -54.22 7.73 -3.25
C LEU A 3 -52.73 7.43 -3.47
N ARG A 4 -51.94 8.41 -3.97
CA ARG A 4 -50.51 8.20 -4.28
C ARG A 4 -49.53 8.68 -3.20
N LEU A 5 -50.01 9.26 -2.09
CA LEU A 5 -49.13 9.88 -1.08
C LEU A 5 -48.78 8.97 0.11
N ALA A 6 -49.45 7.82 0.27
CA ALA A 6 -49.22 6.92 1.42
C ALA A 6 -48.13 5.85 1.17
N ALA A 7 -47.66 5.69 -0.07
CA ALA A 7 -46.63 4.71 -0.41
C ALA A 7 -45.19 5.25 -0.27
N LEU A 8 -45.01 6.55 -0.01
CA LEU A 8 -43.68 7.19 0.06
C LEU A 8 -43.05 7.17 1.46
N ALA A 9 -43.81 6.86 2.52
CA ALA A 9 -43.33 6.89 3.91
C ALA A 9 -42.81 5.54 4.43
N ALA A 10 -42.94 4.46 3.65
CA ALA A 10 -42.52 3.10 4.04
C ALA A 10 -41.12 2.70 3.51
N MET A 11 -40.39 3.61 2.85
CA MET A 11 -39.13 3.29 2.13
C MET A 11 -37.86 3.91 2.72
N MET A 12 -37.88 4.40 3.97
CA MET A 12 -36.67 4.92 4.65
C MET A 12 -36.32 4.18 5.94
N VAL A 13 -36.37 2.84 5.90
CA VAL A 13 -35.49 2.04 6.75
C VAL A 13 -34.27 1.69 5.91
N ILE A 14 -33.40 2.69 5.70
CA ILE A 14 -32.05 2.43 5.20
C ILE A 14 -31.33 1.78 6.37
N GLY A 15 -31.30 0.44 6.40
CA GLY A 15 -30.46 -0.29 7.33
C GLY A 15 -29.04 0.22 7.17
N ALA A 16 -28.44 0.74 8.24
CA ALA A 16 -27.03 1.07 8.24
C ALA A 16 -26.28 -0.24 7.98
N ALA A 17 -25.79 -0.41 6.76
CA ALA A 17 -24.88 -1.50 6.45
C ALA A 17 -23.66 -1.35 7.37
N PRO A 18 -23.10 -2.46 7.89
CA PRO A 18 -21.90 -2.39 8.71
C PRO A 18 -20.81 -1.61 7.97
N ALA A 19 -20.21 -0.63 8.65
CA ALA A 19 -19.08 0.11 8.12
C ALA A 19 -17.92 -0.89 7.97
N HIS A 20 -17.64 -1.25 6.73
CA HIS A 20 -16.61 -2.19 6.36
C HIS A 20 -15.25 -1.52 6.40
N ALA A 21 -14.37 -2.01 7.27
CA ALA A 21 -13.01 -1.49 7.43
C ALA A 21 -12.11 -2.08 6.34
N VAL A 22 -11.59 -1.22 5.48
CA VAL A 22 -10.66 -1.51 4.38
C VAL A 22 -9.47 -0.58 4.48
N SER A 23 -8.28 -1.17 4.59
CA SER A 23 -7.00 -0.50 4.39
C SER A 23 -6.34 -1.01 3.12
N SER A 24 -5.82 -0.11 2.28
CA SER A 24 -5.13 -0.48 1.05
C SER A 24 -4.02 0.50 0.69
N SER A 25 -2.96 -0.02 0.07
CA SER A 25 -1.80 0.75 -0.34
C SER A 25 -1.21 0.21 -1.64
N SER A 26 -0.62 1.10 -2.43
CA SER A 26 0.18 0.76 -3.61
C SER A 26 1.39 1.68 -3.72
N ALA A 27 2.51 1.15 -4.23
CA ALA A 27 3.73 1.88 -4.52
C ALA A 27 4.37 1.27 -5.77
N SER A 28 4.74 2.08 -6.76
CA SER A 28 5.40 1.60 -7.97
C SER A 28 6.40 2.58 -8.57
N PHE A 29 7.53 2.05 -9.03
CA PHE A 29 8.36 2.63 -10.09
C PHE A 29 7.95 2.02 -11.43
N THR A 30 7.77 2.86 -12.43
CA THR A 30 7.50 2.50 -13.84
C THR A 30 8.40 3.31 -14.76
N ASP A 31 8.51 2.93 -16.03
CA ASP A 31 9.30 3.65 -17.04
C ASP A 31 10.73 3.95 -16.58
N ILE A 32 11.41 2.94 -16.03
CA ILE A 32 12.79 3.08 -15.54
C ILE A 32 13.71 3.23 -16.76
N THR A 33 14.40 4.37 -16.85
CA THR A 33 15.28 4.68 -17.98
C THR A 33 16.70 4.99 -17.51
N PHE A 34 17.66 4.57 -18.33
CA PHE A 34 19.08 4.81 -18.15
C PHE A 34 19.59 5.63 -19.34
N GLN A 35 20.25 6.74 -19.05
CA GLN A 35 20.92 7.56 -20.06
C GLN A 35 22.41 7.67 -19.72
N LEU A 36 23.25 7.43 -20.71
CA LEU A 36 24.69 7.62 -20.61
C LEU A 36 25.10 8.84 -21.43
N VAL A 37 25.91 9.71 -20.83
CA VAL A 37 26.46 10.90 -21.48
C VAL A 37 27.98 10.80 -21.43
N ASP A 38 28.60 10.80 -22.60
CA ASP A 38 30.05 10.91 -22.74
C ASP A 38 30.51 12.32 -22.36
N LEU A 39 31.42 12.41 -21.38
CA LEU A 39 32.01 13.67 -20.94
C LEU A 39 33.29 14.02 -21.69
N ASN A 40 33.87 13.07 -22.43
CA ASN A 40 35.10 13.25 -23.18
C ASN A 40 35.04 12.56 -24.56
N PRO A 41 34.28 13.12 -25.52
CA PRO A 41 34.08 12.52 -26.84
C PRO A 41 35.35 12.36 -27.70
N LEU A 42 36.51 12.85 -27.23
CA LEU A 42 37.79 12.76 -27.92
C LEU A 42 38.67 11.58 -27.45
N ASP A 43 38.29 10.85 -26.39
CA ASP A 43 39.08 9.71 -25.90
C ASP A 43 38.77 8.38 -26.61
N ALA A 44 37.83 8.40 -27.56
CA ALA A 44 37.38 7.23 -28.31
C ALA A 44 36.82 6.09 -27.43
N LEU A 45 36.45 6.37 -26.18
CA LEU A 45 35.77 5.42 -25.31
C LEU A 45 34.25 5.58 -25.47
N THR A 46 33.55 4.51 -25.83
CA THR A 46 32.08 4.52 -25.86
C THR A 46 31.56 4.37 -24.43
N PRO A 47 30.66 5.25 -23.95
CA PRO A 47 30.04 5.11 -22.65
C PRO A 47 29.35 3.75 -22.49
N TYR A 48 29.60 3.08 -21.37
CA TYR A 48 28.93 1.83 -21.05
C TYR A 48 28.54 1.75 -19.56
N LEU A 49 27.47 0.99 -19.33
CA LEU A 49 26.98 0.63 -18.01
C LEU A 49 26.92 -0.89 -17.94
N THR A 50 27.65 -1.46 -17.00
CA THR A 50 27.62 -2.90 -16.75
C THR A 50 27.12 -3.14 -15.35
N PHE A 51 25.98 -3.80 -15.20
CA PHE A 51 25.60 -4.26 -13.87
C PHE A 51 26.47 -5.45 -13.46
N ILE A 52 27.05 -5.36 -12.27
CA ILE A 52 27.95 -6.37 -11.74
C ILE A 52 27.19 -7.28 -10.79
N ASN A 53 27.35 -8.57 -10.99
CA ASN A 53 26.79 -9.56 -10.07
C ASN A 53 27.72 -9.73 -8.87
N GLY A 54 27.38 -9.14 -7.74
CA GLY A 54 27.66 -9.83 -6.50
C GLY A 54 26.79 -11.10 -6.44
N SER A 55 27.22 -12.16 -5.77
CA SER A 55 26.43 -13.38 -5.43
C SER A 55 25.17 -13.10 -4.58
N SER A 56 24.76 -11.84 -4.55
CA SER A 56 24.10 -11.13 -3.51
C SER A 56 23.20 -10.02 -4.06
N ALA A 57 23.39 -9.51 -5.29
CA ALA A 57 22.51 -8.49 -5.90
C ALA A 57 21.13 -9.05 -6.29
N ALA A 58 20.50 -9.79 -5.39
CA ALA A 58 19.18 -10.35 -5.56
C ALA A 58 18.14 -9.25 -5.51
N SER A 59 17.18 -9.35 -6.42
CA SER A 59 15.91 -8.68 -6.24
C SER A 59 15.14 -9.44 -5.16
N THR A 60 14.51 -8.71 -4.24
CA THR A 60 13.80 -9.29 -3.09
C THR A 60 12.34 -8.89 -3.15
N VAL A 61 11.46 -9.89 -3.03
CA VAL A 61 10.03 -9.72 -2.86
C VAL A 61 9.64 -10.42 -1.57
N SER A 62 9.04 -9.66 -0.65
CA SER A 62 8.54 -10.16 0.62
C SER A 62 7.10 -9.73 0.81
N THR A 63 6.24 -10.68 1.15
CA THR A 63 4.84 -10.44 1.50
C THR A 63 4.54 -11.07 2.85
N ASN A 64 3.96 -10.31 3.76
CA ASN A 64 3.49 -10.77 5.06
C ASN A 64 2.01 -10.41 5.21
N VAL A 65 1.24 -11.37 5.70
CA VAL A 65 -0.20 -11.31 5.77
C VAL A 65 -0.63 -11.95 7.11
N SER A 66 -1.29 -11.18 7.96
CA SER A 66 -1.68 -11.63 9.31
C SER A 66 -3.15 -11.30 9.62
N LEU A 67 -3.77 -12.18 10.40
CA LEU A 67 -5.14 -12.05 10.88
C LEU A 67 -5.23 -12.42 12.35
N ASN A 68 -6.00 -11.64 13.09
CA ASN A 68 -6.42 -11.98 14.45
C ASN A 68 -7.95 -12.10 14.46
N ASP A 69 -8.42 -13.29 14.80
CA ASP A 69 -9.84 -13.63 14.89
C ASP A 69 -10.26 -13.70 16.37
N PRO A 70 -11.12 -12.79 16.85
CA PRO A 70 -11.56 -12.78 18.25
C PRO A 70 -12.53 -13.91 18.59
N ASP A 71 -13.14 -14.59 17.61
CA ASP A 71 -14.25 -15.53 17.85
C ASP A 71 -13.80 -16.95 18.26
N THR A 72 -12.49 -17.23 18.33
CA THR A 72 -12.00 -18.54 18.81
C THR A 72 -11.93 -18.61 20.34
N GLY A 73 -13.11 -18.67 20.98
CA GLY A 73 -13.38 -19.24 22.32
C GLY A 73 -12.48 -18.82 23.50
N SER A 74 -13.03 -17.98 24.38
CA SER A 74 -12.89 -17.81 25.86
C SER A 74 -11.62 -18.18 26.66
N ASP A 75 -10.61 -18.88 26.14
CA ASP A 75 -9.39 -19.23 26.86
C ASP A 75 -8.33 -18.12 26.75
N GLY A 76 -8.72 -16.85 26.90
CA GLY A 76 -7.83 -15.70 27.18
C GLY A 76 -6.63 -15.45 26.24
N GLY A 77 -6.45 -16.23 25.17
CA GLY A 77 -5.32 -16.18 24.27
C GLY A 77 -5.77 -15.65 22.91
N SER A 78 -5.23 -14.50 22.51
CA SER A 78 -5.37 -14.02 21.14
C SER A 78 -4.74 -15.05 20.18
N ASN A 79 -5.57 -15.81 19.47
CA ASN A 79 -5.08 -16.74 18.45
C ASN A 79 -4.78 -15.96 17.17
N THR A 80 -3.58 -15.38 17.08
CA THR A 80 -3.09 -14.78 15.84
C THR A 80 -2.83 -15.88 14.81
N LYS A 81 -3.68 -15.96 13.79
CA LYS A 81 -3.44 -16.83 12.62
C LYS A 81 -2.51 -16.06 11.67
N THR A 82 -1.20 -16.31 11.79
CA THR A 82 -0.23 -15.81 10.81
C THR A 82 -0.40 -16.61 9.52
N GLY A 83 -0.87 -15.94 8.47
CA GLY A 83 -1.53 -16.62 7.35
C GLY A 83 -0.60 -17.10 6.25
N VAL A 84 0.24 -16.23 5.70
CA VAL A 84 1.19 -16.57 4.64
C VAL A 84 2.37 -15.61 4.72
N ARG A 85 3.56 -16.14 5.00
CA ARG A 85 4.82 -15.42 4.81
C ARG A 85 5.50 -15.99 3.57
N SER A 86 5.43 -15.25 2.47
CA SER A 86 6.15 -15.59 1.24
C SER A 86 7.31 -14.62 1.08
N THR A 87 8.53 -15.15 1.13
CA THR A 87 9.73 -14.40 0.79
C THR A 87 10.37 -15.14 -0.37
N THR A 88 10.33 -14.52 -1.55
CA THR A 88 11.02 -15.04 -2.72
C THR A 88 12.17 -14.10 -3.00
N SER A 89 13.40 -14.60 -2.89
CA SER A 89 14.60 -13.87 -3.29
C SER A 89 15.18 -14.56 -4.51
N LYS A 90 15.39 -13.83 -5.60
CA LYS A 90 16.04 -14.37 -6.80
C LYS A 90 17.34 -13.61 -7.03
N SER A 91 18.46 -14.27 -6.78
CA SER A 91 19.77 -13.88 -7.32
C SER A 91 19.85 -14.44 -8.74
N SER A 92 19.47 -13.65 -9.74
CA SER A 92 19.74 -13.99 -11.14
C SER A 92 21.01 -13.26 -11.56
N SER A 93 21.93 -13.98 -12.20
CA SER A 93 23.24 -13.45 -12.60
C SER A 93 23.20 -12.63 -13.89
N GLN A 94 22.02 -12.25 -14.40
CA GLN A 94 21.89 -11.64 -15.72
C GLN A 94 20.78 -10.57 -15.80
N ASP A 95 19.76 -10.61 -14.92
CA ASP A 95 18.60 -9.72 -15.06
C ASP A 95 18.25 -8.98 -13.77
N PHE A 96 18.37 -7.66 -13.79
CA PHE A 96 17.54 -6.78 -12.95
C PHE A 96 16.13 -6.91 -13.51
N GLY A 97 15.29 -7.61 -12.77
CA GLY A 97 13.95 -7.93 -13.25
C GLY A 97 12.90 -6.96 -12.75
N ALA A 98 11.78 -6.88 -13.46
CA ALA A 98 10.61 -6.24 -12.88
C ALA A 98 10.20 -7.04 -11.64
N THR A 99 9.89 -6.35 -10.55
CA THR A 99 9.46 -6.99 -9.30
C THR A 99 8.08 -6.51 -8.90
N THR A 100 7.22 -7.46 -8.55
CA THR A 100 5.90 -7.16 -8.02
C THR A 100 5.68 -7.95 -6.75
N ALA A 101 5.33 -7.26 -5.67
CA ALA A 101 4.94 -7.83 -4.39
C ALA A 101 3.46 -7.51 -4.12
N ASN A 102 2.62 -8.53 -3.97
CA ASN A 102 1.21 -8.35 -3.65
C ASN A 102 0.85 -9.09 -2.36
N ALA A 103 0.30 -8.37 -1.37
CA ALA A 103 -0.18 -8.93 -0.10
C ALA A 103 -1.66 -8.56 0.13
N SER A 104 -2.57 -9.54 0.12
CA SER A 104 -4.00 -9.28 0.32
C SER A 104 -4.62 -10.20 1.37
N VAL A 105 -5.45 -9.60 2.23
CA VAL A 105 -6.32 -10.28 3.20
C VAL A 105 -7.78 -9.94 2.93
N VAL A 106 -8.64 -10.95 2.85
CA VAL A 106 -10.10 -10.76 2.78
C VAL A 106 -10.80 -11.69 3.76
N GLY A 107 -11.49 -11.13 4.75
CA GLY A 107 -12.47 -11.86 5.58
C GLY A 107 -11.99 -12.26 6.99
N ASN A 108 -12.96 -12.63 7.85
CA ASN A 108 -12.75 -12.94 9.27
C ASN A 108 -12.17 -14.33 9.54
N ASN A 109 -12.24 -15.21 8.54
CA ASN A 109 -11.82 -16.61 8.59
C ASN A 109 -10.92 -16.93 7.39
N ALA A 110 -10.05 -15.98 6.97
CA ALA A 110 -9.49 -15.95 5.63
C ALA A 110 -9.07 -17.32 5.09
N THR A 111 -9.96 -17.85 4.26
CA THR A 111 -9.71 -19.02 3.43
C THR A 111 -8.76 -18.66 2.29
N THR A 112 -8.50 -17.36 2.09
CA THR A 112 -7.66 -16.84 1.00
C THR A 112 -6.71 -15.78 1.55
N LEU A 113 -5.49 -16.21 1.83
CA LEU A 113 -4.34 -15.35 2.13
C LEU A 113 -3.48 -15.36 0.87
N ASN A 114 -3.32 -14.22 0.21
CA ASN A 114 -2.58 -14.14 -1.05
C ASN A 114 -1.31 -13.31 -0.86
N GLY A 115 -0.16 -13.98 -0.93
CA GLY A 115 1.16 -13.37 -1.00
C GLY A 115 1.83 -13.82 -2.29
N ALA A 116 1.92 -12.93 -3.29
CA ALA A 116 2.50 -13.26 -4.59
C ALA A 116 3.69 -12.35 -4.91
N GLY A 117 4.78 -12.97 -5.36
CA GLY A 117 5.95 -12.30 -5.89
C GLY A 117 6.21 -12.72 -7.32
N THR A 118 6.29 -11.77 -8.26
CA THR A 118 6.63 -12.07 -9.66
C THR A 118 7.92 -11.36 -10.06
N TYR A 119 8.71 -12.05 -10.90
CA TYR A 119 9.96 -11.57 -11.48
C TYR A 119 9.91 -11.73 -13.00
N THR A 120 10.24 -10.69 -13.76
CA THR A 120 10.43 -10.77 -15.23
C THR A 120 11.82 -10.32 -15.62
N SER A 121 12.36 -10.79 -16.74
CA SER A 121 13.71 -10.43 -17.23
C SER A 121 13.71 -9.07 -17.94
N ALA A 122 13.68 -7.97 -17.18
CA ALA A 122 14.03 -6.59 -17.56
C ALA A 122 13.55 -5.62 -16.48
N LEU A 123 14.38 -4.64 -16.10
CA LEU A 123 14.03 -3.65 -15.09
C LEU A 123 13.10 -2.59 -15.69
N SER A 124 11.84 -2.94 -15.86
CA SER A 124 10.80 -2.03 -16.35
C SER A 124 9.94 -1.46 -15.23
N SER A 125 9.79 -2.19 -14.11
CA SER A 125 8.99 -1.73 -12.97
C SER A 125 9.37 -2.38 -11.64
N VAL A 126 9.18 -1.66 -10.54
CA VAL A 126 9.27 -2.18 -9.17
C VAL A 126 8.00 -1.79 -8.44
N SER A 127 7.20 -2.75 -7.98
CA SER A 127 5.86 -2.47 -7.47
C SER A 127 5.52 -3.29 -6.24
N ALA A 128 4.83 -2.67 -5.29
CA ALA A 128 4.26 -3.32 -4.12
C ALA A 128 2.82 -2.86 -3.94
N SER A 129 1.91 -3.78 -3.67
CA SER A 129 0.51 -3.48 -3.38
C SER A 129 0.00 -4.36 -2.25
N GLY A 130 -0.96 -3.86 -1.50
CA GLY A 130 -1.67 -4.70 -0.57
C GLY A 130 -2.92 -4.09 0.01
N SER A 131 -3.71 -4.96 0.63
CA SER A 131 -4.96 -4.58 1.28
C SER A 131 -5.29 -5.50 2.44
N ALA A 132 -5.84 -4.92 3.50
CA ALA A 132 -6.46 -5.62 4.61
C ALA A 132 -7.93 -5.25 4.68
N TYR A 133 -8.77 -6.27 4.76
CA TYR A 133 -10.21 -6.12 4.97
C TYR A 133 -10.64 -6.96 6.16
N SER A 134 -11.14 -6.29 7.20
CA SER A 134 -11.78 -6.92 8.34
C SER A 134 -13.30 -6.69 8.23
N PRO A 135 -14.13 -7.74 8.12
CA PRO A 135 -15.59 -7.58 8.16
C PRO A 135 -16.25 -7.66 9.54
N THR A 136 -15.64 -8.28 10.56
CA THR A 136 -16.28 -8.43 11.89
C THR A 136 -15.65 -7.53 12.94
N ALA A 137 -16.55 -6.93 13.71
CA ALA A 137 -16.37 -6.48 15.08
C ALA A 137 -15.19 -7.13 15.82
N GLY A 138 -14.13 -6.36 16.10
CA GLY A 138 -12.97 -6.83 16.87
C GLY A 138 -11.97 -7.67 16.08
N GLY A 139 -12.24 -7.96 14.80
CA GLY A 139 -11.28 -8.58 13.89
C GLY A 139 -10.17 -7.60 13.51
N TYR A 140 -8.95 -8.11 13.39
CA TYR A 140 -7.79 -7.35 12.95
C TYR A 140 -7.12 -8.06 11.77
N ALA A 141 -6.85 -7.31 10.70
CA ALA A 141 -6.15 -7.78 9.52
C ALA A 141 -4.97 -6.85 9.23
N SER A 142 -3.82 -7.41 8.87
CA SER A 142 -2.67 -6.62 8.43
C SER A 142 -1.97 -7.22 7.23
N TYR A 143 -1.37 -6.34 6.43
CA TYR A 143 -0.58 -6.70 5.26
C TYR A 143 0.73 -5.92 5.25
N SER A 144 1.74 -6.51 4.62
CA SER A 144 2.95 -5.84 4.21
C SER A 144 3.46 -6.48 2.93
N ALA A 145 3.85 -5.65 1.96
CA ALA A 145 4.51 -6.10 0.74
C ALA A 145 5.70 -5.17 0.45
N THR A 146 6.83 -5.77 0.11
CA THR A 146 8.04 -5.06 -0.29
C THR A 146 8.58 -5.68 -1.56
N ALA A 147 8.84 -4.83 -2.56
CA ALA A 147 9.58 -5.16 -3.77
C ALA A 147 10.83 -4.27 -3.84
N GLN A 148 11.99 -4.88 -4.03
CA GLN A 148 13.26 -4.16 -4.03
C GLN A 148 14.21 -4.68 -5.10
N VAL A 149 14.86 -3.74 -5.80
CA VAL A 149 15.80 -4.03 -6.88
C VAL A 149 16.98 -3.05 -6.88
N PRO A 150 18.23 -3.57 -6.79
CA PRO A 150 18.62 -4.74 -6.02
C PRO A 150 18.53 -4.45 -4.51
N ASN A 151 18.72 -5.49 -3.71
CA ASN A 151 18.73 -5.38 -2.26
C ASN A 151 19.90 -4.49 -1.74
N TYR A 152 19.62 -3.59 -0.79
CA TYR A 152 20.53 -2.54 -0.28
C TYR A 152 21.72 -3.07 0.53
N TRP A 153 21.67 -4.33 0.98
CA TRP A 153 22.73 -4.94 1.81
C TRP A 153 24.05 -5.20 1.07
N TYR A 154 24.18 -4.78 -0.20
CA TYR A 154 25.27 -5.20 -1.07
C TYR A 154 26.00 -4.01 -1.69
N SER A 155 27.32 -4.09 -1.69
CA SER A 155 28.22 -2.93 -1.69
C SER A 155 28.50 -2.28 -3.05
N SER A 156 28.10 -2.86 -4.17
CA SER A 156 28.10 -2.25 -5.51
C SER A 156 27.30 -3.15 -6.45
N ASN A 157 26.54 -2.57 -7.38
CA ASN A 157 25.74 -3.33 -8.34
C ASN A 157 25.90 -2.87 -9.79
N PHE A 158 26.63 -1.79 -10.06
CA PHE A 158 27.05 -1.46 -11.40
C PHE A 158 28.48 -0.91 -11.47
N LEU A 159 29.01 -0.97 -12.69
CA LEU A 159 30.25 -0.38 -13.15
C LEU A 159 29.92 0.62 -14.27
N LEU A 160 30.40 1.85 -14.13
CA LEU A 160 30.24 2.93 -15.10
C LEU A 160 31.59 3.26 -15.73
N SER A 161 31.64 3.32 -17.05
CA SER A 161 32.86 3.69 -17.79
C SER A 161 33.47 5.01 -17.35
N ALA A 162 34.78 5.16 -17.57
CA ALA A 162 35.49 6.43 -17.46
C ALA A 162 34.77 7.58 -18.20
N ASN A 163 34.96 8.81 -17.72
CA ASN A 163 34.44 10.03 -18.37
C ASN A 163 32.96 9.96 -18.78
N THR A 164 32.10 9.42 -17.92
CA THR A 164 30.68 9.17 -18.25
C THR A 164 29.77 9.68 -17.14
N ILE A 165 28.62 10.28 -17.50
CA ILE A 165 27.49 10.48 -16.59
C ILE A 165 26.45 9.40 -16.85
N LEU A 166 26.00 8.76 -15.78
CA LEU A 166 24.78 7.98 -15.72
C LEU A 166 23.65 8.84 -15.18
N ILE A 167 22.55 8.95 -15.91
CA ILE A 167 21.29 9.53 -15.44
C ILE A 167 20.26 8.41 -15.36
N VAL A 168 19.65 8.24 -14.20
CA VAL A 168 18.57 7.26 -13.97
C VAL A 168 17.31 8.02 -13.60
N THR A 169 16.22 7.73 -14.29
CA THR A 169 14.89 8.28 -13.99
C THR A 169 13.84 7.19 -13.98
N ALA A 170 12.78 7.38 -13.21
CA ALA A 170 11.63 6.50 -13.14
C ALA A 170 10.38 7.28 -12.74
N ASN A 171 9.21 6.86 -13.23
CA ASN A 171 7.92 7.36 -12.79
C ASN A 171 7.53 6.68 -11.48
N GLY A 172 7.61 7.42 -10.37
CA GLY A 172 7.20 6.96 -9.04
C GLY A 172 5.75 7.35 -8.76
N ALA A 173 4.95 6.39 -8.30
CA ALA A 173 3.58 6.62 -7.82
C ALA A 173 3.30 5.83 -6.55
N ALA A 174 2.73 6.47 -5.54
CA ALA A 174 2.30 5.83 -4.30
C ALA A 174 0.89 6.29 -3.92
N SER A 175 0.13 5.40 -3.28
CA SER A 175 -1.18 5.68 -2.72
C SER A 175 -1.43 4.87 -1.45
N ALA A 176 -2.05 5.49 -0.46
CA ALA A 176 -2.44 4.88 0.81
C ALA A 176 -3.86 5.34 1.17
N GLN A 177 -4.77 4.40 1.44
CA GLN A 177 -6.18 4.67 1.72
C GLN A 177 -6.68 3.82 2.88
N ASN A 178 -7.51 4.43 3.74
CA ASN A 178 -8.31 3.77 4.77
C ASN A 178 -9.78 4.23 4.70
N SER A 179 -10.68 3.50 5.36
CA SER A 179 -12.13 3.66 5.20
C SER A 179 -12.87 4.18 6.44
N VAL A 180 -12.32 3.95 7.64
CA VAL A 180 -12.95 4.29 8.92
C VAL A 180 -12.01 5.18 9.76
N GLY A 181 -10.69 4.99 9.62
CA GLY A 181 -9.68 5.74 10.39
C GLY A 181 -9.54 5.20 11.81
N TYR A 182 -9.37 6.08 12.79
CA TYR A 182 -9.30 5.74 14.22
C TYR A 182 -10.66 5.89 14.90
N ASP A 183 -10.94 4.95 15.81
CA ASP A 183 -12.08 5.02 16.70
C ASP A 183 -11.60 5.25 18.15
N GLY A 184 -11.95 6.41 18.70
CA GLY A 184 -11.63 6.77 20.08
C GLY A 184 -12.37 5.97 21.14
N LEU A 185 -13.44 5.24 20.80
CA LEU A 185 -14.20 4.41 21.74
C LEU A 185 -13.54 3.06 21.99
N THR A 186 -12.97 2.43 20.95
CA THR A 186 -12.30 1.12 21.09
C THR A 186 -10.79 1.21 21.09
N GLY A 187 -10.22 2.33 20.65
CA GLY A 187 -8.80 2.47 20.38
C GLY A 187 -8.36 1.74 19.10
N SER A 188 -9.29 1.21 18.30
CA SER A 188 -9.00 0.60 17.01
C SER A 188 -8.56 1.66 16.01
N SER A 189 -7.57 1.33 15.17
CA SER A 189 -7.15 2.18 14.06
C SER A 189 -7.11 1.39 12.76
N GLU A 190 -7.37 2.09 11.67
CA GLU A 190 -6.90 1.70 10.35
C GLU A 190 -5.74 2.59 9.92
N ASN A 191 -4.62 1.97 9.59
CA ASN A 191 -3.50 2.67 8.97
C ASN A 191 -3.22 2.10 7.57
N SER A 192 -2.71 2.95 6.70
CA SER A 192 -2.16 2.54 5.41
C SER A 192 -0.88 3.32 5.16
N TYR A 193 0.13 2.62 4.67
CA TYR A 193 1.46 3.14 4.39
C TYR A 193 1.88 2.73 2.98
N ALA A 194 2.44 3.68 2.25
CA ALA A 194 3.05 3.43 0.95
C ALA A 194 4.32 4.27 0.81
N GLN A 195 5.41 3.62 0.41
CA GLN A 195 6.72 4.24 0.28
C GLN A 195 7.40 3.81 -1.00
N LEU A 196 8.01 4.78 -1.66
CA LEU A 196 9.01 4.59 -2.70
C LEU A 196 10.34 5.19 -2.23
N SER A 197 11.41 4.45 -2.45
CA SER A 197 12.78 4.90 -2.18
C SER A 197 13.64 4.67 -3.41
N PHE A 198 14.24 5.74 -3.90
CA PHE A 198 15.25 5.77 -4.95
C PHE A 198 16.58 6.14 -4.29
N ASN A 199 17.62 5.34 -4.52
CA ASN A 199 18.97 5.63 -4.09
C ASN A 199 19.95 5.31 -5.21
N LEU A 200 20.84 6.24 -5.50
CA LEU A 200 21.96 6.08 -6.41
C LEU A 200 23.20 6.57 -5.68
N SER A 201 24.21 5.73 -5.48
CA SER A 201 25.39 6.10 -4.68
C SER A 201 26.65 5.34 -5.10
N GLY A 202 27.82 5.79 -4.65
CA GLY A 202 29.09 5.11 -4.90
C GLY A 202 30.29 6.00 -4.64
N SER A 203 31.44 5.63 -5.20
CA SER A 203 32.67 6.43 -5.12
C SER A 203 32.48 7.79 -5.76
N GLY A 204 33.07 8.84 -5.18
CA GLY A 204 32.97 10.20 -5.72
C GLY A 204 33.53 10.33 -7.15
N PRO A 205 33.24 11.45 -7.86
CA PRO A 205 33.42 11.51 -9.31
C PRO A 205 34.87 11.30 -9.80
N SER A 206 35.87 11.62 -8.97
CA SER A 206 37.29 11.41 -9.26
C SER A 206 37.83 10.04 -8.84
N GLY A 207 36.98 9.11 -8.40
CA GLY A 207 37.41 7.83 -7.82
C GLY A 207 37.72 7.87 -6.32
N SER A 208 37.54 9.03 -5.67
CA SER A 208 37.74 9.22 -4.23
C SER A 208 36.54 9.93 -3.59
N GLY A 209 36.35 9.73 -2.28
CA GLY A 209 35.17 10.24 -1.57
C GLY A 209 33.88 9.48 -1.93
N SER A 210 32.74 10.11 -1.72
CA SER A 210 31.42 9.55 -2.04
C SER A 210 30.58 10.51 -2.88
N GLN A 211 29.69 9.95 -3.69
CA GLN A 211 28.60 10.68 -4.33
C GLN A 211 27.30 9.92 -4.15
N GLY A 212 26.18 10.64 -4.21
CA GLY A 212 24.89 10.01 -4.28
C GLY A 212 23.75 10.98 -4.55
N ALA A 213 22.64 10.41 -4.99
CA ALA A 213 21.36 11.03 -5.20
C ALA A 213 20.29 10.12 -4.57
N SER A 214 19.35 10.71 -3.85
CA SER A 214 18.21 9.97 -3.31
C SER A 214 16.93 10.77 -3.46
N ASP A 215 15.84 10.05 -3.70
CA ASP A 215 14.50 10.61 -3.74
C ASP A 215 13.53 9.62 -3.07
N SER A 216 12.49 10.14 -2.43
CA SER A 216 11.51 9.28 -1.76
C SER A 216 10.11 9.88 -1.75
N ILE A 217 9.12 9.00 -1.91
CA ILE A 217 7.72 9.29 -1.62
C ILE A 217 7.38 8.48 -0.38
N SER A 218 6.80 9.11 0.64
CA SER A 218 6.34 8.44 1.86
C SER A 218 4.96 8.96 2.22
N LEU A 219 3.98 8.08 2.12
CA LEU A 219 2.59 8.37 2.44
C LEU A 219 2.22 7.54 3.66
N TYR A 220 1.79 8.23 4.70
CA TYR A 220 1.29 7.61 5.91
C TYR A 220 -0.08 8.16 6.20
N ASN A 221 -1.08 7.33 5.94
CA ASN A 221 -2.45 7.67 6.22
C ASN A 221 -2.86 7.03 7.54
N TYR A 222 -2.78 7.86 8.58
CA TYR A 222 -3.22 7.59 9.92
C TYR A 222 -4.13 8.74 10.32
N TYR A 223 -5.43 8.50 10.24
CA TYR A 223 -6.42 9.54 10.46
C TYR A 223 -7.15 9.29 11.76
N TRP A 224 -7.08 10.25 12.68
CA TRP A 224 -7.70 10.12 14.00
C TRP A 224 -9.24 10.13 13.93
N TYR A 225 -9.83 10.70 12.86
CA TYR A 225 -11.28 10.71 12.63
C TYR A 225 -11.61 10.72 11.13
N GLY A 226 -12.07 9.59 10.57
CA GLY A 226 -12.66 9.50 9.24
C GLY A 226 -11.80 8.84 8.15
N THR A 227 -12.33 8.81 6.93
CA THR A 227 -11.68 8.29 5.71
C THR A 227 -10.53 9.19 5.29
N GLY A 228 -9.36 8.62 5.08
CA GLY A 228 -8.23 9.29 4.45
C GLY A 228 -7.87 8.60 3.14
N ALA A 229 -7.43 9.38 2.16
CA ALA A 229 -6.71 8.89 1.00
C ALA A 229 -5.56 9.86 0.73
N GLN A 230 -4.36 9.32 0.58
CA GLN A 230 -3.19 10.06 0.15
C GLN A 230 -2.65 9.43 -1.13
N SER A 231 -2.18 10.28 -2.02
CA SER A 231 -1.51 9.85 -3.25
C SER A 231 -0.47 10.90 -3.64
N ASP A 232 0.67 10.44 -4.14
CA ASP A 232 1.71 11.28 -4.74
C ASP A 232 2.27 10.53 -5.96
N ALA A 233 2.54 11.26 -7.02
CA ALA A 233 3.12 10.74 -8.24
C ALA A 233 4.05 11.80 -8.85
N ARG A 234 5.30 11.41 -9.11
CA ARG A 234 6.30 12.28 -9.73
C ARG A 234 7.40 11.48 -10.41
N VAL A 235 8.14 12.14 -11.28
CA VAL A 235 9.40 11.62 -11.80
C VAL A 235 10.43 11.65 -10.68
N MET A 236 11.03 10.51 -10.41
CA MET A 236 12.12 10.33 -9.44
C MET A 236 13.39 10.01 -10.21
N GLY A 237 14.55 10.43 -9.71
CA GLY A 237 15.81 10.13 -10.40
C GLY A 237 17.03 10.74 -9.75
N GLY A 238 18.16 10.49 -10.38
CA GLY A 238 19.46 10.97 -9.94
C GLY A 238 20.52 10.79 -11.02
N ALA A 239 21.65 11.45 -10.81
CA ALA A 239 22.82 11.32 -11.66
C ALA A 239 24.02 10.77 -10.88
N PHE A 240 24.85 10.00 -11.56
CA PHE A 240 26.12 9.48 -11.06
C PHE A 240 27.20 9.79 -12.09
N THR A 241 28.29 10.42 -11.67
CA THR A 241 29.32 10.96 -12.55
C THR A 241 30.63 10.22 -12.37
N ASN A 242 31.28 9.84 -13.47
CA ASN A 242 32.65 9.37 -13.50
C ASN A 242 33.52 10.36 -14.27
N LEU A 243 34.35 11.13 -13.57
CA LEU A 243 35.36 12.04 -14.12
C LEU A 243 36.76 11.41 -14.13
N SER A 244 36.88 10.15 -13.72
CA SER A 244 38.17 9.45 -13.67
C SER A 244 38.45 8.73 -14.99
N ASN A 245 39.72 8.37 -15.18
CA ASN A 245 40.19 7.60 -16.34
C ASN A 245 40.05 6.08 -16.16
N VAL A 246 39.30 5.65 -15.14
CA VAL A 246 39.02 4.24 -14.84
C VAL A 246 37.53 4.08 -14.61
N ASP A 247 37.05 2.85 -14.66
CA ASP A 247 35.65 2.58 -14.35
C ASP A 247 35.34 2.82 -12.87
N LEU A 248 34.12 3.28 -12.59
CA LEU A 248 33.65 3.52 -11.23
C LEU A 248 32.53 2.57 -10.84
N TYR A 249 32.63 2.07 -9.61
CA TYR A 249 31.60 1.28 -8.98
C TYR A 249 30.50 2.18 -8.39
N GLY A 250 29.26 1.74 -8.56
CA GLY A 250 28.11 2.36 -7.92
C GLY A 250 27.03 1.37 -7.55
N THR A 251 26.03 1.90 -6.86
CA THR A 251 24.88 1.20 -6.30
C THR A 251 23.63 1.97 -6.69
N LEU A 252 22.76 1.36 -7.48
CA LEU A 252 21.37 1.78 -7.65
C LEU A 252 20.49 0.95 -6.69
N SER A 253 19.47 1.53 -6.08
CA SER A 253 18.46 0.80 -5.30
C SER A 253 17.11 1.45 -5.46
N LEU A 254 16.14 0.66 -5.92
CA LEU A 254 14.73 1.01 -6.02
C LEU A 254 13.95 0.12 -5.06
N GLN A 255 13.13 0.72 -4.20
CA GLN A 255 12.31 -0.02 -3.25
C GLN A 255 10.88 0.53 -3.24
N ALA A 256 9.92 -0.36 -3.40
CA ALA A 256 8.50 -0.11 -3.18
C ALA A 256 8.07 -0.90 -1.94
N THR A 257 7.56 -0.21 -0.93
CA THR A 257 7.09 -0.81 0.32
C THR A 257 5.68 -0.34 0.60
N VAL A 258 4.81 -1.27 0.95
CA VAL A 258 3.47 -0.97 1.43
C VAL A 258 3.17 -1.79 2.69
N SER A 259 2.37 -1.21 3.57
CA SER A 259 1.82 -1.92 4.71
C SER A 259 0.52 -1.26 5.16
N GLY A 260 -0.24 -1.97 5.96
CA GLY A 260 -1.41 -1.40 6.60
C GLY A 260 -2.11 -2.42 7.47
N ASP A 261 -2.99 -1.90 8.30
CA ASP A 261 -3.91 -2.67 9.12
C ASP A 261 -5.32 -2.14 9.02
N SER A 262 -6.26 -3.05 9.21
CA SER A 262 -7.68 -2.77 9.26
C SER A 262 -8.28 -3.45 10.48
N SER A 263 -9.02 -2.67 11.27
CA SER A 263 -9.76 -3.13 12.43
C SER A 263 -11.18 -2.58 12.35
N VAL A 264 -12.18 -3.47 12.41
CA VAL A 264 -13.58 -3.06 12.49
C VAL A 264 -13.96 -2.86 13.94
N VAL A 265 -14.56 -1.69 14.20
CA VAL A 265 -15.28 -1.49 15.44
C VAL A 265 -16.68 -2.07 15.33
N SER A 266 -16.98 -2.95 16.29
CA SER A 266 -18.37 -3.28 16.61
C SER A 266 -19.02 -2.05 17.21
N LEU A 267 -19.57 -1.17 16.38
CA LEU A 267 -20.58 -0.27 16.91
C LEU A 267 -21.78 -1.16 17.23
N PRO A 268 -22.26 -1.17 18.50
CA PRO A 268 -23.49 -1.88 18.80
C PRO A 268 -24.53 -1.39 17.80
N ALA A 269 -25.14 -2.31 17.07
CA ALA A 269 -26.21 -1.96 16.14
C ALA A 269 -27.17 -1.04 16.91
N PRO A 270 -27.53 0.14 16.36
CA PRO A 270 -28.36 1.10 17.07
C PRO A 270 -29.55 0.35 17.67
N VAL A 271 -29.55 0.19 18.98
CA VAL A 271 -30.59 -0.60 19.65
C VAL A 271 -31.87 0.17 19.38
N PRO A 272 -32.81 -0.38 18.59
CA PRO A 272 -34.03 0.35 18.32
C PRO A 272 -34.72 0.52 19.65
N GLU A 273 -34.80 1.76 20.14
CA GLU A 273 -35.49 2.00 21.40
C GLU A 273 -36.92 1.47 21.22
N PRO A 274 -37.35 0.44 21.97
CA PRO A 274 -38.67 -0.16 21.78
C PRO A 274 -39.77 0.89 21.94
N GLU A 275 -39.48 1.95 22.69
CA GLU A 275 -40.33 3.10 22.92
C GLU A 275 -40.44 4.02 21.70
N SER A 276 -39.42 4.15 20.85
CA SER A 276 -39.48 5.01 19.66
C SER A 276 -40.51 4.50 18.64
N TYR A 277 -40.58 3.19 18.42
CA TYR A 277 -41.61 2.61 17.57
C TYR A 277 -42.99 2.66 18.23
N ALA A 278 -43.06 2.39 19.54
CA ALA A 278 -44.30 2.50 20.28
C ALA A 278 -44.85 3.94 20.26
N MET A 279 -43.99 4.94 20.42
CA MET A 279 -44.33 6.37 20.38
C MET A 279 -44.68 6.84 18.97
N MET A 280 -43.98 6.36 17.94
CA MET A 280 -44.34 6.61 16.56
C MET A 280 -45.72 6.01 16.22
N LEU A 281 -45.97 4.75 16.62
CA LEU A 281 -47.26 4.09 16.43
C LEU A 281 -48.37 4.77 17.25
N ALA A 282 -48.08 5.18 18.48
CA ALA A 282 -49.02 5.93 19.31
C ALA A 282 -49.35 7.30 18.69
N GLY A 283 -48.34 8.01 18.16
CA GLY A 283 -48.52 9.27 17.44
C GLY A 283 -49.37 9.10 16.17
N LEU A 284 -49.08 8.09 15.35
CA LEU A 284 -49.88 7.74 14.17
C LEU A 284 -51.32 7.34 14.55
N GLY A 285 -51.47 6.55 15.62
CA GLY A 285 -52.77 6.16 16.15
C GLY A 285 -53.60 7.35 16.61
N ALA A 286 -52.98 8.30 17.32
CA ALA A 286 -53.62 9.54 17.77
C ALA A 286 -54.06 10.41 16.58
N ILE A 287 -53.19 10.61 15.58
CA ILE A 287 -53.52 11.38 14.37
C ILE A 287 -54.64 10.68 13.59
N GLY A 288 -54.60 9.36 13.44
CA GLY A 288 -55.65 8.57 12.80
C GLY A 288 -57.00 8.69 13.49
N ALA A 289 -57.00 8.64 14.84
CA ALA A 289 -58.21 8.83 15.64
C ALA A 289 -58.80 10.24 15.48
N MET A 290 -57.97 11.29 15.45
CA MET A 290 -58.42 12.66 15.21
C MET A 290 -58.99 12.84 13.80
N ALA A 291 -58.34 12.27 12.78
CA ALA A 291 -58.80 12.33 11.40
C ALA A 291 -60.16 11.63 11.21
N ARG A 292 -60.40 10.51 11.90
CA ARG A 292 -61.70 9.81 11.89
C ARG A 292 -62.81 10.68 12.48
N ARG A 293 -62.56 11.33 13.62
CA ARG A 293 -63.53 12.23 14.27
C ARG A 293 -63.94 13.39 13.37
N ARG A 294 -63.01 13.95 12.59
CA ARG A 294 -63.30 15.05 11.65
C ARG A 294 -64.20 14.66 10.48
N LYS A 295 -64.25 13.38 10.09
CA LYS A 295 -65.12 12.88 9.01
C LYS A 295 -66.54 12.52 9.46
N GLN A 296 -66.77 12.42 10.76
CA GLN A 296 -68.08 12.05 11.34
C GLN A 296 -68.92 13.28 11.74
N LYS A 297 -68.37 14.47 11.57
CA LYS A 297 -69.11 15.74 11.54
C LYS A 297 -69.28 16.14 10.09
#